data_AF-A0A2W4NV09-F1
#
_entry.id   AF-A0A2W4NV09-F1
#
_cell.length_a   1.000
_cell.length_b   1.000
_cell.length_c   1.000
_cell.angle_alpha   90.00
_cell.angle_beta   90.00
_cell.angle_gamma   90.00
#
_symmetry.space_group_name_H-M   'P 1'
#
loop_
_entity.id
_entity.type
_entity.pdbx_description
1 polymer ?
#
loop_
_entity_poly.entity_id
_entity_poly.type
_entity_poly.pdbx_seq_one_letter_code
_entity_poly.pdbx_strand_id
1 'polypeptide(L)'
;TASGPEGAAGARFAVRRRELFGRLEIELAIGRVLTIERSPLRLVRARGEPLSARAVVLAIGGLAGGGIVLAEPGSLRAFRASLSGPFDLELDGHVLDSVGSMAGPSFEKAGIGALERVGIRTDALGAVPGVPGLFACGDARGSAPRGVLAALASGIEAGSAAARFGR
;
A
#
# COMPACT_ATOMS: atom_id res chain seq x y z
N THR A 1 -20.48 12.37 5.56
CA THR A 1 -19.96 12.99 6.80
C THR A 1 -18.65 12.33 7.19
N ALA A 2 -17.57 12.60 6.47
CA ALA A 2 -16.22 12.17 6.86
C ALA A 2 -15.46 13.43 7.29
N SER A 3 -15.05 13.49 8.56
CA SER A 3 -14.07 14.49 8.98
C SER A 3 -12.73 14.06 8.43
N GLY A 4 -12.00 14.99 7.80
CA GLY A 4 -10.63 14.74 7.37
C GLY A 4 -9.73 14.32 8.53
N PRO A 5 -8.49 13.88 8.26
CA PRO A 5 -7.53 13.49 9.29
C PRO A 5 -7.28 14.58 10.35
N GLU A 6 -7.51 15.84 10.01
CA GLU A 6 -7.42 17.02 10.90
C GLU A 6 -8.71 17.34 11.67
N GLY A 7 -9.82 16.68 11.33
CA GLY A 7 -11.08 16.84 12.04
C GLY A 7 -11.11 16.07 13.36
N ALA A 8 -12.06 16.40 14.23
CA ALA A 8 -12.14 15.84 15.58
C ALA A 8 -12.14 14.30 15.64
N ALA A 9 -12.72 13.61 14.66
CA ALA A 9 -12.67 12.15 14.60
C ALA A 9 -11.27 11.61 14.25
N GLY A 10 -10.60 12.24 13.28
CA GLY A 10 -9.21 11.90 12.91
C GLY A 10 -8.23 12.11 14.06
N ALA A 11 -8.38 13.23 14.79
CA ALA A 11 -7.58 13.51 15.98
C ALA A 11 -7.79 12.45 17.08
N ARG A 12 -9.05 12.07 17.37
CA ARG A 12 -9.35 11.00 18.34
C ARG A 12 -8.76 9.67 17.91
N PHE A 13 -8.87 9.32 16.64
CA PHE A 13 -8.28 8.09 16.10
C PHE A 13 -6.76 8.08 16.26
N ALA A 14 -6.08 9.18 15.92
CA ALA A 14 -4.63 9.31 16.06
C ALA A 14 -4.17 9.14 17.52
N VAL A 15 -4.90 9.71 18.48
CA VAL A 15 -4.65 9.54 19.92
C VAL A 15 -4.83 8.09 20.34
N ARG A 16 -5.98 7.47 20.05
CA ARG A 16 -6.26 6.07 20.41
C ARG A 16 -5.27 5.09 19.79
N ARG A 17 -4.84 5.33 18.54
CA ARG A 17 -3.80 4.54 17.88
C ARG A 17 -2.47 4.63 18.63
N ARG A 18 -2.06 5.83 19.04
CA ARG A 18 -0.81 6.03 19.78
C ARG A 18 -0.86 5.35 21.16
N GLU A 19 -1.97 5.49 21.88
CA GLU A 19 -2.20 4.78 23.15
C GLU A 19 -2.11 3.26 22.98
N LEU A 20 -2.74 2.72 21.93
CA LEU A 20 -2.69 1.29 21.62
C LEU A 20 -1.27 0.84 21.33
N PHE A 21 -0.52 1.58 20.51
CA PHE A 21 0.87 1.24 20.18
C PHE A 21 1.76 1.23 21.43
N GLY A 22 1.61 2.21 22.32
CA GLY A 22 2.33 2.24 23.59
C GLY A 22 2.02 1.03 24.48
N ARG A 23 0.75 0.61 24.55
CA ARG A 23 0.33 -0.58 25.32
C ARG A 23 0.85 -1.90 24.75
N LEU A 24 1.07 -1.96 23.43
CA LEU A 24 1.55 -3.15 22.73
C LEU A 24 3.07 -3.14 22.53
N GLU A 25 3.78 -2.16 23.12
CA GLU A 25 5.23 -1.99 22.96
C GLU A 25 5.67 -1.90 21.49
N ILE A 26 4.79 -1.34 20.64
CA ILE A 26 5.07 -1.12 19.23
C ILE A 26 5.88 0.17 19.09
N GLU A 27 7.09 0.05 18.56
CA GLU A 27 7.91 1.22 18.21
C GLU A 27 7.25 2.02 17.08
N LEU A 28 7.02 3.31 17.33
CA LEU A 28 6.46 4.22 16.34
C LEU A 28 7.56 5.14 15.76
N ALA A 29 7.99 4.85 14.54
CA ALA A 29 8.87 5.72 13.78
C ALA A 29 8.05 6.68 12.90
N ILE A 30 8.14 7.99 13.16
CA ILE A 30 7.50 9.02 12.33
C ILE A 30 8.46 9.43 11.20
N GLY A 31 8.04 9.26 9.96
CA GLY A 31 8.78 9.70 8.78
C GLY A 31 8.21 9.15 7.49
N ARG A 32 8.54 9.80 6.37
CA ARG A 32 8.18 9.32 5.02
C ARG A 32 9.18 8.26 4.57
N VAL A 33 8.68 7.09 4.18
CA VAL A 33 9.45 6.09 3.43
C VAL A 33 9.39 6.47 1.95
N LEU A 34 10.55 6.46 1.29
CA LEU A 34 10.70 6.80 -0.12
C LEU A 34 10.85 5.55 -0.99
N THR A 35 11.62 4.58 -0.50
CA THR A 35 11.98 3.39 -1.25
C THR A 35 11.97 2.17 -0.35
N ILE A 36 11.59 1.02 -0.90
CA ILE A 36 11.83 -0.30 -0.34
C ILE A 36 12.82 -1.02 -1.25
N GLU A 37 13.96 -1.39 -0.72
CA GLU A 37 14.99 -2.16 -1.43
C GLU A 37 14.81 -3.65 -1.12
N ARG A 38 15.14 -4.52 -2.09
CA ARG A 38 15.04 -5.97 -1.95
C ARG A 38 16.33 -6.55 -1.38
N SER A 39 16.20 -7.46 -0.41
CA SER A 39 17.22 -8.38 0.13
C SER A 39 18.44 -7.74 0.83
N PRO A 40 18.38 -7.50 2.15
CA PRO A 40 17.20 -7.60 3.02
C PRO A 40 16.16 -6.53 2.67
N LEU A 41 14.91 -6.69 3.11
CA LEU A 41 13.93 -5.62 2.95
C LEU A 41 14.41 -4.41 3.76
N ARG A 42 14.75 -3.35 3.05
CA ARG A 42 15.29 -2.11 3.62
C ARG A 42 14.41 -0.94 3.23
N LEU A 43 13.90 -0.22 4.21
CA LEU A 43 13.05 0.95 4.05
C LEU A 43 13.94 2.21 4.09
N VAL A 44 14.14 2.83 2.93
CA VAL A 44 14.86 4.09 2.81
C VAL A 44 13.90 5.22 3.13
N ARG A 45 14.26 6.03 4.13
CA ARG A 45 13.45 7.14 4.63
C ARG A 45 13.92 8.47 4.06
N ALA A 46 13.01 9.43 3.95
CA ALA A 46 13.34 10.80 3.56
C ALA A 46 14.28 11.47 4.58
N ARG A 47 14.19 11.06 5.85
CA ARG A 47 15.06 11.51 6.95
C ARG A 47 15.29 10.36 7.92
N GLY A 48 16.52 10.27 8.43
CA GLY A 48 16.97 9.25 9.38
C GLY A 48 17.54 8.01 8.72
N GLU A 49 18.06 7.10 9.56
CA GLU A 49 18.66 5.85 9.09
C GLU A 49 17.64 4.91 8.44
N PRO A 50 18.04 4.15 7.40
CA PRO A 50 17.18 3.13 6.81
C PRO A 50 16.82 2.03 7.83
N LEU A 51 15.59 1.56 7.76
CA LEU A 51 15.11 0.48 8.62
C LEU A 51 15.22 -0.86 7.89
N SER A 52 15.68 -1.90 8.59
CA SER A 52 15.70 -3.26 8.06
C SER A 52 14.60 -4.08 8.72
N ALA A 53 13.88 -4.88 7.93
CA ALA A 53 12.83 -5.74 8.44
C ALA A 53 12.85 -7.10 7.76
N ARG A 54 12.42 -8.14 8.48
CA ARG A 54 12.22 -9.48 7.92
C ARG A 54 10.95 -9.56 7.07
N ALA A 55 9.93 -8.80 7.47
CA ALA A 55 8.68 -8.65 6.74
C ALA A 55 8.19 -7.20 6.81
N VAL A 56 7.52 -6.75 5.75
CA VAL A 56 6.95 -5.40 5.61
C VAL A 56 5.51 -5.51 5.12
N VAL A 57 4.60 -4.79 5.76
CA VAL A 57 3.20 -4.67 5.33
C VAL A 57 2.94 -3.25 4.85
N LEU A 58 2.56 -3.10 3.59
CA LEU A 58 2.23 -1.82 2.97
C LEU A 58 0.76 -1.47 3.18
N ALA A 59 0.52 -0.59 4.15
CA ALA A 59 -0.78 0.01 4.45
C ALA A 59 -0.80 1.50 4.02
N ILE A 60 -0.34 1.78 2.80
CA ILE A 60 -0.09 3.15 2.31
C ILE A 60 -1.34 3.87 1.77
N GLY A 61 -2.48 3.17 1.72
CA GLY A 61 -3.70 3.66 1.11
C GLY A 61 -3.73 3.47 -0.42
N GLY A 62 -4.89 3.73 -1.01
CA GLY A 62 -5.09 3.71 -2.46
C GLY A 62 -4.93 5.09 -3.09
N LEU A 63 -5.58 5.31 -4.23
CA LEU A 63 -5.56 6.60 -4.93
C LEU A 63 -6.08 7.76 -4.06
N ALA A 64 -7.27 7.58 -3.46
CA ALA A 64 -7.88 8.59 -2.59
C ALA A 64 -7.06 8.86 -1.31
N GLY A 65 -6.33 7.85 -0.82
CA GLY A 65 -5.46 7.96 0.35
C GLY A 65 -4.06 8.50 0.04
N GLY A 66 -3.71 8.70 -1.23
CA GLY A 66 -2.39 9.15 -1.67
C GLY A 66 -1.30 8.08 -1.63
N GLY A 67 -1.65 6.82 -1.42
CA GLY A 67 -0.71 5.69 -1.51
C GLY A 67 -0.41 5.28 -2.94
N ILE A 68 -1.40 5.47 -3.83
CA ILE A 68 -1.25 5.41 -5.28
C ILE A 68 -1.44 6.83 -5.82
N VAL A 69 -0.63 7.22 -6.80
CA VAL A 69 -0.69 8.54 -7.43
C VAL A 69 -0.67 8.40 -8.95
N LEU A 70 -1.20 9.41 -9.64
CA LEU A 70 -1.00 9.53 -11.07
C LEU A 70 0.48 9.78 -11.35
N ALA A 71 1.00 9.13 -12.38
CA ALA A 71 2.35 9.41 -12.84
C ALA A 71 2.42 10.78 -13.54
N GLU A 72 3.62 11.31 -13.67
CA GLU A 72 3.84 12.58 -14.37
C GLU A 72 3.53 12.43 -15.88
N PRO A 73 3.07 13.51 -16.54
CA PRO A 73 2.90 13.51 -17.99
C PRO A 73 4.17 13.05 -18.71
N GLY A 74 4.03 12.13 -19.67
CA GLY A 74 5.17 11.54 -20.39
C GLY A 74 5.79 10.32 -19.72
N SER A 75 5.31 9.91 -18.54
CA SER A 75 5.66 8.62 -17.96
C SER A 75 5.12 7.47 -18.80
N LEU A 76 5.89 6.37 -18.84
CA LEU A 76 5.47 5.11 -19.45
C LEU A 76 4.33 4.41 -18.69
N ARG A 77 4.02 4.87 -17.47
CA ARG A 77 2.98 4.32 -16.58
C ARG A 77 1.95 5.39 -16.30
N ALA A 78 0.67 5.02 -16.19
CA ALA A 78 -0.38 5.97 -15.78
C ALA A 78 -0.41 6.19 -14.26
N PHE A 79 0.02 5.19 -13.49
CA PHE A 79 0.00 5.19 -12.03
C PHE A 79 1.34 4.77 -11.46
N ARG A 80 1.62 5.22 -10.24
CA ARG A 80 2.73 4.74 -9.42
C ARG A 80 2.32 4.72 -7.95
N ALA A 81 3.00 3.94 -7.13
CA ALA A 81 2.89 4.09 -5.68
C ALA A 81 3.62 5.37 -5.22
N SER A 82 3.24 5.87 -4.05
CA SER A 82 3.84 7.07 -3.43
C SER A 82 5.24 6.84 -2.88
N LEU A 83 5.69 5.59 -2.88
CA LEU A 83 7.03 5.10 -2.63
C LEU A 83 7.46 4.13 -3.74
N SER A 84 8.75 4.04 -4.01
CA SER A 84 9.33 3.09 -4.96
C SER A 84 9.58 1.75 -4.29
N GLY A 85 9.40 0.63 -4.99
CA GLY A 85 9.74 -0.67 -4.44
C GLY A 85 9.59 -1.81 -5.44
N PRO A 86 9.94 -3.03 -5.04
CA PRO A 86 9.93 -4.19 -5.91
C PRO A 86 8.51 -4.79 -5.97
N PHE A 87 7.57 -4.04 -6.51
CA PHE A 87 6.18 -4.50 -6.63
C PHE A 87 5.52 -3.91 -7.87
N ASP A 88 4.64 -4.70 -8.46
CA ASP A 88 3.86 -4.28 -9.61
C ASP A 88 2.53 -3.68 -9.17
N LEU A 89 2.05 -2.68 -9.91
CA LEU A 89 0.66 -2.25 -9.81
C LEU A 89 -0.23 -3.08 -10.74
N GLU A 90 -1.47 -3.32 -10.33
CA GLU A 90 -2.47 -4.00 -11.12
C GLU A 90 -3.82 -3.28 -11.10
N LEU A 91 -4.66 -3.66 -12.08
CA LEU A 91 -6.09 -3.39 -12.12
C LEU A 91 -6.82 -4.62 -12.68
N ASP A 92 -7.76 -5.15 -11.90
CA ASP A 92 -8.62 -6.28 -12.28
C ASP A 92 -7.82 -7.48 -12.83
N GLY A 93 -6.70 -7.80 -12.18
CA GLY A 93 -5.79 -8.90 -12.53
C GLY A 93 -4.76 -8.58 -13.63
N HIS A 94 -4.78 -7.38 -14.20
CA HIS A 94 -3.82 -6.94 -15.22
C HIS A 94 -2.72 -6.07 -14.63
N VAL A 95 -1.46 -6.47 -14.83
CA VAL A 95 -0.28 -5.69 -14.43
C VAL A 95 -0.15 -4.43 -15.29
N LEU A 96 -0.11 -3.28 -14.63
CA LEU A 96 -0.06 -1.94 -15.24
C LEU A 96 1.35 -1.50 -15.66
N ASP A 97 2.39 -2.28 -15.33
CA ASP A 97 3.79 -2.05 -15.73
C ASP A 97 4.12 -2.42 -17.18
N SER A 98 3.14 -3.00 -17.89
CA SER A 98 3.31 -3.56 -19.22
C SER A 98 3.25 -2.46 -20.28
N VAL A 99 4.38 -1.79 -20.53
CA VAL A 99 4.56 -0.75 -21.58
C VAL A 99 4.47 -1.30 -23.03
N GLY A 100 3.88 -2.48 -23.24
CA GLY A 100 3.94 -3.20 -24.51
C GLY A 100 2.67 -3.17 -25.36
N SER A 101 1.55 -2.65 -24.86
CA SER A 101 0.29 -2.76 -25.58
C SER A 101 -0.44 -1.43 -25.68
N MET A 102 -0.69 -0.98 -26.90
CA MET A 102 -1.76 -0.02 -27.19
C MET A 102 -3.16 -0.51 -26.73
N ALA A 103 -3.25 -1.72 -26.18
CA ALA A 103 -4.42 -2.31 -25.54
C ALA A 103 -4.21 -2.52 -24.02
N GLY A 104 -3.61 -1.56 -23.31
CA GLY A 104 -3.75 -1.47 -21.86
C GLY A 104 -5.23 -1.34 -21.45
N PRO A 105 -5.58 -1.54 -20.16
CA PRO A 105 -6.96 -1.42 -19.71
C PRO A 105 -7.49 -0.03 -20.08
N SER A 106 -8.56 0.00 -20.87
CA SER A 106 -9.23 1.24 -21.24
C SER A 106 -9.95 1.78 -20.02
N PHE A 107 -9.37 2.78 -19.37
CA PHE A 107 -9.98 3.46 -18.23
C PHE A 107 -11.30 4.15 -18.60
N GLU A 108 -11.46 4.53 -19.88
CA GLU A 108 -12.72 5.00 -20.44
C GLU A 108 -13.81 3.92 -20.34
N LYS A 109 -13.50 2.68 -20.71
CA LYS A 109 -14.43 1.53 -20.59
C LYS A 109 -14.60 1.03 -19.15
N ALA A 110 -13.55 1.10 -18.35
CA ALA A 110 -13.57 0.63 -16.96
C ALA A 110 -14.29 1.60 -16.01
N GLY A 111 -14.46 2.87 -16.43
CA GLY A 111 -15.09 3.93 -15.67
C GLY A 111 -14.22 4.47 -14.54
N ILE A 112 -14.61 5.63 -14.00
CA ILE A 112 -13.85 6.35 -12.95
C ILE A 112 -13.65 5.49 -11.70
N GLY A 113 -14.61 4.63 -11.35
CA GLY A 113 -14.49 3.72 -10.20
C GLY A 113 -13.37 2.67 -10.34
N ALA A 114 -12.88 2.41 -11.56
CA ALA A 114 -11.73 1.53 -11.76
C ALA A 114 -10.41 2.17 -11.28
N LEU A 115 -10.31 3.51 -11.32
CA LEU A 115 -9.13 4.23 -10.83
C LEU A 115 -8.91 3.97 -9.34
N GLU A 116 -9.99 3.81 -8.58
CA GLU A 116 -9.90 3.49 -7.15
C GLU A 116 -9.37 2.09 -6.90
N ARG A 117 -9.53 1.14 -7.84
CA ARG A 117 -9.08 -0.25 -7.71
C ARG A 117 -7.63 -0.48 -8.11
N VAL A 118 -6.96 0.53 -8.66
CA VAL A 118 -5.52 0.46 -8.92
C VAL A 118 -4.79 0.29 -7.60
N GLY A 119 -3.89 -0.68 -7.52
CA GLY A 119 -3.09 -0.95 -6.33
C GLY A 119 -2.01 -1.98 -6.58
N ILE A 120 -1.31 -2.36 -5.52
CA ILE A 120 -0.22 -3.33 -5.54
C ILE A 120 -0.78 -4.74 -5.78
N ARG A 121 -0.19 -5.44 -6.74
CA ARG A 121 -0.49 -6.85 -7.02
C ARG A 121 -0.15 -7.72 -5.83
N THR A 122 -1.13 -8.50 -5.38
CA THR A 122 -0.98 -9.39 -4.22
C THR A 122 -1.71 -10.70 -4.41
N ASP A 123 -1.31 -11.74 -3.66
CA ASP A 123 -2.13 -12.93 -3.48
C ASP A 123 -3.29 -12.69 -2.49
N ALA A 124 -4.04 -13.74 -2.15
CA ALA A 124 -5.17 -13.66 -1.21
C ALA A 124 -4.79 -13.12 0.17
N LEU A 125 -3.59 -13.45 0.67
CA LEU A 125 -3.08 -13.04 1.99
C LEU A 125 -2.37 -11.67 1.95
N GLY A 126 -2.34 -11.03 0.79
CA GLY A 126 -1.67 -9.75 0.60
C GLY A 126 -0.19 -9.87 0.28
N ALA A 127 0.37 -11.07 0.05
CA ALA A 127 1.79 -11.22 -0.27
C ALA A 127 2.09 -10.71 -1.69
N VAL A 128 3.19 -9.96 -1.83
CA VAL A 128 3.66 -9.45 -3.13
C VAL A 128 4.40 -10.56 -3.88
N PRO A 129 3.95 -10.94 -5.10
CA PRO A 129 4.60 -11.99 -5.87
C PRO A 129 6.08 -11.69 -6.14
N GLY A 130 6.94 -12.70 -5.97
CA GLY A 130 8.36 -12.60 -6.27
C GLY A 130 9.19 -11.83 -5.23
N VAL A 131 8.60 -11.30 -4.16
CA VAL A 131 9.32 -10.58 -3.09
C VAL A 131 8.99 -11.14 -1.71
N PRO A 132 9.80 -12.11 -1.23
CA PRO A 132 9.60 -12.72 0.07
C PRO A 132 9.59 -11.68 1.20
N GLY A 133 8.59 -11.77 2.07
CA GLY A 133 8.43 -10.90 3.24
C GLY A 133 7.71 -9.58 2.95
N LEU A 134 7.39 -9.26 1.70
CA LEU A 134 6.64 -8.04 1.37
C LEU A 134 5.15 -8.34 1.19
N PHE A 135 4.32 -7.57 1.87
CA PHE A 135 2.85 -7.67 1.83
C PHE A 135 2.23 -6.29 1.59
N ALA A 136 1.01 -6.24 1.08
CA ALA A 136 0.18 -5.03 1.01
C ALA A 136 -1.23 -5.32 1.52
N CYS A 137 -1.89 -4.31 2.09
CA CYS A 137 -3.24 -4.44 2.64
C CYS A 137 -4.10 -3.18 2.45
N GLY A 138 -5.40 -3.34 2.70
CA GLY A 138 -6.38 -2.28 2.49
C GLY A 138 -6.39 -1.72 1.08
N ASP A 139 -6.55 -0.40 0.98
CA ASP A 139 -6.67 0.26 -0.32
C ASP A 139 -5.36 0.24 -1.13
N ALA A 140 -4.25 -0.17 -0.52
CA ALA A 140 -3.01 -0.39 -1.25
C ALA A 140 -3.04 -1.66 -2.11
N ARG A 141 -3.95 -2.63 -1.87
CA ARG A 141 -4.10 -3.83 -2.71
C ARG A 141 -4.83 -3.49 -4.00
N GLY A 142 -4.36 -4.04 -5.13
CA GLY A 142 -5.06 -3.97 -6.41
C GLY A 142 -6.34 -4.82 -6.39
N SER A 143 -7.30 -4.43 -7.24
CA SER A 143 -8.50 -5.24 -7.56
C SER A 143 -9.42 -5.61 -6.39
N ALA A 144 -9.18 -5.06 -5.19
CA ALA A 144 -9.93 -5.38 -3.98
C ALA A 144 -11.12 -4.41 -3.75
N PRO A 145 -12.23 -4.87 -3.14
CA PRO A 145 -13.31 -3.98 -2.71
C PRO A 145 -12.79 -2.86 -1.80
N ARG A 146 -13.21 -1.64 -2.07
CA ARG A 146 -12.88 -0.47 -1.25
C ARG A 146 -13.90 -0.33 -0.13
N GLY A 147 -13.41 -0.17 1.10
CA GLY A 147 -14.25 -0.02 2.27
C GLY A 147 -13.50 -0.33 3.57
N VAL A 148 -13.89 0.36 4.65
CA VAL A 148 -13.20 0.29 5.93
C VAL A 148 -13.10 -1.15 6.47
N LEU A 149 -14.19 -1.93 6.39
CA LEU A 149 -14.19 -3.31 6.87
C LEU A 149 -13.30 -4.24 6.04
N ALA A 150 -13.32 -4.10 4.71
CA ALA A 150 -12.44 -4.84 3.81
C ALA A 150 -10.97 -4.48 4.05
N ALA A 151 -10.69 -3.19 4.32
CA ALA A 151 -9.36 -2.73 4.65
C ALA A 151 -8.85 -3.26 6.00
N LEU A 152 -9.72 -3.32 7.01
CA LEU A 152 -9.39 -3.92 8.30
C LEU A 152 -9.15 -5.43 8.19
N ALA A 153 -10.04 -6.16 7.51
CA ALA A 153 -9.92 -7.60 7.32
C ALA A 153 -8.60 -7.96 6.60
N SER A 154 -8.34 -7.33 5.46
CA SER A 154 -7.08 -7.53 4.72
C SER A 154 -5.84 -7.08 5.50
N GLY A 155 -5.96 -6.07 6.37
CA GLY A 155 -4.89 -5.65 7.27
C GLY A 155 -4.54 -6.71 8.31
N ILE A 156 -5.55 -7.34 8.92
CA ILE A 156 -5.37 -8.44 9.88
C ILE A 156 -4.75 -9.66 9.20
N GLU A 157 -5.20 -10.00 8.00
CA GLU A 157 -4.68 -11.13 7.21
C GLU A 157 -3.20 -10.92 6.87
N ALA A 158 -2.86 -9.78 6.25
CA ALA A 158 -1.49 -9.45 5.85
C ALA A 158 -0.57 -9.32 7.06
N GLY A 159 -1.03 -8.68 8.14
CA GLY A 159 -0.28 -8.57 9.39
C GLY A 159 0.00 -9.93 10.02
N SER A 160 -0.99 -10.83 10.04
CA SER A 160 -0.85 -12.19 10.56
C SER A 160 0.10 -13.03 9.71
N ALA A 161 0.03 -12.90 8.38
CA ALA A 161 0.94 -13.57 7.46
C ALA A 161 2.39 -13.06 7.64
N ALA A 162 2.58 -11.75 7.70
CA ALA A 162 3.89 -11.13 7.94
C ALA A 162 4.48 -11.53 9.30
N ALA A 163 3.67 -11.61 10.36
CA ALA A 163 4.13 -12.01 11.69
C ALA A 163 4.62 -13.47 11.73
N ARG A 164 4.09 -14.34 10.88
CA ARG A 164 4.51 -15.74 10.73
C ARG A 164 5.65 -15.92 9.72
N PHE A 165 5.95 -14.91 8.91
CA PHE A 165 6.97 -15.00 7.87
C PHE A 165 8.37 -15.18 8.49
N GLY A 166 9.01 -16.31 8.16
CA GLY A 166 10.35 -16.64 8.64
C GLY A 166 10.44 -17.00 10.13
N ARG A 167 9.32 -17.29 10.81
CA ARG A 167 9.36 -18.02 12.07
C ARG A 167 9.74 -19.48 11.85
#